data_AF-A0A1I1KX90-F1
#
_entry.id   AF-A0A1I1KX90-F1
#
_cell.length_a   1.000
_cell.length_b   1.000
_cell.length_c   1.000
_cell.angle_alpha   90.00
_cell.angle_beta   90.00
_cell.angle_gamma   90.00
#
_symmetry.space_group_name_H-M   'P 1'
#
loop_
_entity.id
_entity.type
_entity.pdbx_description
1 polymer ?
#
loop_
_entity_poly.entity_id
_entity_poly.type
_entity_poly.pdbx_seq_one_letter_code
_entity_poly.pdbx_strand_id
1 'polypeptide(L)'
;MKKLFNNICLLSLTFVLMFLSSCDRDMDFETKSVTPPSLNVVVYKNSDQTQRVANATVVISKINPADGSVMTPSKFTKQTDVNGSVKLTNAEMLQIFPEPTGDTPRGGQLSFSVSSSDNALHAVSTSAYINMTDGETWQWINIQ
;
A
#
# COMPACT_ATOMS: atom_id res chain seq x y z
N MET A 1 39.81 -4.17 -55.60
CA MET A 1 40.38 -3.76 -54.29
C MET A 1 39.53 -2.74 -53.53
N LYS A 2 38.99 -1.68 -54.15
CA LYS A 2 38.13 -0.67 -53.46
C LYS A 2 36.85 -1.22 -52.80
N LYS A 3 36.17 -2.20 -53.41
CA LYS A 3 34.94 -2.80 -52.85
C LYS A 3 35.17 -3.64 -51.58
N LEU A 4 36.37 -4.21 -51.42
CA LEU A 4 36.70 -5.03 -50.25
C LEU A 4 36.94 -4.16 -49.00
N PHE A 5 37.58 -2.99 -49.18
CA PHE A 5 37.79 -2.01 -48.11
C PHE A 5 36.49 -1.40 -47.58
N ASN A 6 35.53 -1.08 -48.47
CA ASN A 6 34.24 -0.54 -48.04
C ASN A 6 33.43 -1.54 -47.20
N ASN A 7 33.48 -2.83 -47.53
CA ASN A 7 32.76 -3.86 -46.76
C ASN A 7 33.41 -4.11 -45.39
N ILE A 8 34.75 -4.03 -45.28
CA ILE A 8 35.46 -4.16 -43.99
C ILE A 8 35.18 -2.94 -43.10
N CYS A 9 35.16 -1.72 -43.67
CA CYS A 9 34.76 -0.52 -42.94
C CYS A 9 33.30 -0.59 -42.45
N LEU A 10 32.36 -1.04 -43.29
CA LEU A 10 30.96 -1.17 -42.90
C LEU A 10 30.77 -2.20 -41.77
N LEU A 11 31.48 -3.33 -41.83
CA LEU A 11 31.42 -4.37 -40.81
C LEU A 11 31.95 -3.88 -39.46
N SER A 12 33.05 -3.11 -39.47
CA SER A 12 33.66 -2.55 -38.26
C SER A 12 32.76 -1.50 -37.59
N LEU A 13 32.04 -0.69 -38.39
CA LEU A 13 31.11 0.31 -37.89
C LEU A 13 29.86 -0.31 -37.26
N THR A 14 29.33 -1.40 -37.84
CA THR A 14 28.22 -2.16 -37.23
C THR A 14 28.63 -2.89 -35.95
N PHE A 15 29.88 -3.33 -35.84
CA PHE A 15 30.39 -3.96 -34.62
C PHE A 15 30.49 -2.93 -33.50
N VAL A 16 31.08 -1.76 -33.75
CA VAL A 16 31.16 -0.66 -32.76
C VAL A 16 29.77 -0.15 -32.32
N LEU A 17 28.81 -0.09 -33.23
CA LEU A 17 27.41 0.28 -32.89
C LEU A 17 26.73 -0.77 -32.00
N MET A 18 27.03 -2.07 -32.16
CA MET A 18 26.50 -3.14 -31.30
C MET A 18 27.06 -3.09 -29.86
N PHE A 19 28.33 -2.70 -29.67
CA PHE A 19 28.93 -2.54 -28.33
C PHE A 19 28.52 -1.26 -27.60
N LEU A 20 28.03 -0.25 -28.32
CA LEU A 20 27.54 1.01 -27.73
C LEU A 20 26.04 0.94 -27.38
N SER A 21 25.30 -0.04 -27.92
CA SER A 21 23.90 -0.32 -27.55
C SER A 21 23.75 -1.20 -26.31
N SER A 22 24.82 -1.80 -25.79
CA SER A 22 24.83 -2.40 -24.45
C SER A 22 25.23 -1.35 -23.41
N CYS A 23 24.43 -0.28 -23.30
CA CYS A 23 24.26 0.41 -22.02
C CYS A 23 23.51 -0.56 -21.11
N ASP A 24 24.24 -1.56 -20.65
CA ASP A 24 23.83 -2.48 -19.61
C ASP A 24 23.71 -1.66 -18.32
N ARG A 25 22.53 -1.05 -18.16
CA ARG A 25 22.04 -0.60 -16.87
C ARG A 25 21.05 -1.63 -16.36
N ASP A 26 21.41 -2.92 -16.37
CA ASP A 26 20.93 -3.82 -15.31
C ASP A 26 21.64 -3.43 -14.01
N MET A 27 21.30 -2.23 -13.53
CA MET A 27 21.27 -2.02 -12.11
C MET A 27 19.95 -2.62 -11.65
N ASP A 28 20.00 -3.90 -11.24
CA ASP A 28 19.06 -4.45 -10.27
C ASP A 28 19.17 -3.61 -9.01
N PHE A 29 18.58 -2.42 -9.04
CA PHE A 29 18.20 -1.75 -7.82
C PHE A 29 17.10 -2.64 -7.26
N GLU A 30 17.45 -3.44 -6.24
CA GLU A 30 16.51 -3.66 -5.15
C GLU A 30 16.12 -2.25 -4.65
N THR A 31 15.13 -1.63 -5.28
CA THR A 31 14.44 -0.47 -4.73
C THR A 31 13.69 -0.97 -3.51
N LYS A 32 14.42 -1.20 -2.41
CA LYS A 32 13.83 -1.28 -1.09
C LYS A 32 13.13 0.05 -0.87
N SER A 33 11.82 -0.01 -0.77
CA SER A 33 11.04 1.19 -0.63
C SER A 33 11.49 1.99 0.60
N VAL A 34 11.82 3.26 0.37
CA VAL A 34 12.38 4.14 1.40
C VAL A 34 11.30 4.84 2.23
N THR A 35 10.02 4.71 1.82
CA THR A 35 8.90 5.30 2.54
C THR A 35 8.22 4.23 3.39
N PRO A 36 8.31 4.31 4.74
CA PRO A 36 7.66 3.35 5.61
C PRO A 36 6.15 3.30 5.33
N PRO A 37 5.55 2.11 5.30
CA PRO A 37 4.14 2.01 4.99
C PRO A 37 3.30 2.67 6.09
N SER A 38 2.12 3.17 5.74
CA SER A 38 1.10 3.64 6.69
C SER A 38 -0.32 3.40 6.18
N LEU A 39 -1.27 3.22 7.12
CA LEU A 39 -2.69 3.09 6.80
C LEU A 39 -3.45 4.29 7.35
N ASN A 40 -4.15 4.98 6.46
CA ASN A 40 -5.03 6.10 6.76
C ASN A 40 -6.49 5.68 6.60
N VAL A 41 -7.30 5.91 7.62
CA VAL A 41 -8.74 5.68 7.59
C VAL A 41 -9.44 7.03 7.74
N VAL A 42 -10.29 7.41 6.79
CA VAL A 42 -11.10 8.63 6.87
C VAL A 42 -12.56 8.23 7.05
N VAL A 43 -13.21 8.86 8.03
CA VAL A 43 -14.61 8.57 8.37
C VAL A 43 -15.48 9.73 7.88
N TYR A 44 -16.47 9.39 7.06
CA TYR A 44 -17.49 10.30 6.57
C TYR A 44 -18.86 9.96 7.15
N LYS A 45 -19.68 11.00 7.34
CA LYS A 45 -21.09 10.87 7.64
C LYS A 45 -21.85 10.74 6.31
N ASN A 46 -22.65 9.68 6.17
CA ASN A 46 -23.39 9.34 4.96
C ASN A 46 -22.50 9.03 3.74
N SER A 47 -23.12 8.59 2.64
CA SER A 47 -22.43 8.08 1.45
C SER A 47 -21.89 9.15 0.50
N ASP A 48 -22.27 10.43 0.69
CA ASP A 48 -21.85 11.53 -0.19
C ASP A 48 -20.43 12.06 0.07
N GLN A 49 -19.79 11.58 1.14
CA GLN A 49 -18.42 11.95 1.56
C GLN A 49 -18.21 13.47 1.73
N THR A 50 -19.26 14.22 2.05
CA THR A 50 -19.17 15.68 2.21
C THR A 50 -18.76 16.10 3.63
N GLN A 51 -19.11 15.30 4.63
CA GLN A 51 -18.89 15.61 6.04
C GLN A 51 -18.02 14.56 6.71
N ARG A 52 -16.85 14.96 7.23
CA ARG A 52 -15.98 14.09 8.02
C ARG A 52 -16.40 14.05 9.49
N VAL A 53 -16.16 12.93 10.15
CA VAL A 53 -16.56 12.69 11.55
C VAL A 53 -15.34 12.63 12.44
N ALA A 54 -15.14 13.66 13.27
CA ALA A 54 -14.12 13.68 14.32
C ALA A 54 -14.55 12.86 15.54
N ASN A 55 -13.57 12.42 16.36
CA ASN A 55 -13.78 11.60 17.56
C ASN A 55 -14.58 10.29 17.38
N ALA A 56 -14.76 9.81 16.14
CA ALA A 56 -15.30 8.48 15.88
C ALA A 56 -14.30 7.41 16.35
N THR A 57 -14.78 6.36 16.99
CA THR A 57 -13.96 5.22 17.39
C THR A 57 -13.82 4.28 16.21
N VAL A 58 -12.59 4.04 15.75
CA VAL A 58 -12.26 3.13 14.66
C VAL A 58 -11.56 1.91 15.24
N VAL A 59 -12.14 0.74 14.98
CA VAL A 59 -11.54 -0.56 15.26
C VAL A 59 -11.08 -1.17 13.95
N ILE A 60 -9.80 -1.50 13.85
CA ILE A 60 -9.16 -2.08 12.65
C ILE A 60 -8.67 -3.48 13.03
N SER A 61 -9.11 -4.50 12.30
CA SER A 61 -8.76 -5.91 12.55
C SER A 61 -8.28 -6.60 11.28
N LYS A 62 -7.20 -7.39 11.34
CA LYS A 62 -6.87 -8.32 10.26
C LYS A 62 -7.82 -9.51 10.31
N ILE A 63 -8.36 -9.86 9.16
CA ILE A 63 -9.30 -10.98 9.04
C ILE A 63 -8.77 -12.08 8.13
N ASN A 64 -9.18 -13.31 8.39
CA ASN A 64 -8.97 -14.42 7.48
C ASN A 64 -9.90 -14.26 6.26
N PRO A 65 -9.38 -14.23 5.03
CA PRO A 65 -10.20 -14.04 3.82
C PRO A 65 -11.17 -15.19 3.55
N ALA A 66 -10.96 -16.37 4.13
CA ALA A 66 -11.82 -17.53 3.89
C ALA A 66 -13.13 -17.49 4.70
N ASP A 67 -13.09 -16.97 5.92
CA ASP A 67 -14.21 -17.05 6.88
C ASP A 67 -14.53 -15.71 7.58
N GLY A 68 -13.76 -14.65 7.33
CA GLY A 68 -13.94 -13.32 7.92
C GLY A 68 -13.60 -13.24 9.41
N SER A 69 -13.08 -14.30 10.03
CA SER A 69 -12.72 -14.32 11.44
C SER A 69 -11.53 -13.38 11.72
N VAL A 70 -11.57 -12.71 12.87
CA VAL A 70 -10.47 -11.83 13.31
C VAL A 70 -9.27 -12.69 13.68
N MET A 71 -8.12 -12.42 13.03
CA MET A 71 -6.86 -13.08 13.35
C MET A 71 -6.27 -12.48 14.63
N THR A 72 -5.54 -13.23 15.44
CA THR A 72 -4.87 -12.70 16.64
C THR A 72 -3.34 -12.73 16.47
N PRO A 73 -2.59 -11.75 17.00
CA PRO A 73 -3.02 -10.43 17.51
C PRO A 73 -3.20 -9.45 16.34
N SER A 74 -4.36 -8.80 16.19
CA SER A 74 -4.55 -7.94 15.00
C SER A 74 -5.49 -6.75 15.15
N LYS A 75 -5.87 -6.38 16.38
CA LYS A 75 -6.83 -5.30 16.60
C LYS A 75 -6.15 -4.02 17.06
N PHE A 76 -6.45 -2.92 16.37
CA PHE A 76 -6.23 -1.55 16.85
C PHE A 76 -7.55 -0.86 17.11
N THR A 77 -7.57 -0.02 18.14
CA THR A 77 -8.66 0.90 18.41
C THR A 77 -8.08 2.30 18.51
N LYS A 78 -8.55 3.23 17.68
CA LYS A 78 -8.09 4.62 17.67
C LYS A 78 -9.23 5.55 17.31
N GLN A 79 -9.22 6.75 17.87
CA GLN A 79 -10.21 7.76 17.53
C GLN A 79 -9.73 8.61 16.36
N THR A 80 -10.65 8.97 15.46
CA THR A 80 -10.37 9.94 14.40
C THR A 80 -10.02 11.30 15.00
N ASP A 81 -9.06 11.98 14.40
CA ASP A 81 -8.67 13.35 14.73
C ASP A 81 -9.74 14.40 14.36
N VAL A 82 -9.38 15.69 14.51
CA VAL A 82 -10.23 16.83 14.15
C VAL A 82 -10.60 16.88 12.66
N ASN A 83 -9.83 16.21 11.81
CA ASN A 83 -10.07 16.10 10.37
C ASN A 83 -10.83 14.81 10.01
N GLY A 84 -11.34 14.08 11.01
CA GLY A 84 -12.06 12.82 10.84
C GLY A 84 -11.19 11.68 10.31
N SER A 85 -9.89 11.69 10.62
CA SER A 85 -8.93 10.72 10.10
C SER A 85 -8.18 9.98 11.22
N VAL A 86 -7.87 8.70 10.98
CA VAL A 86 -6.96 7.88 11.77
C VAL A 86 -5.77 7.51 10.90
N LYS A 87 -4.55 7.76 11.38
CA LYS A 87 -3.32 7.24 10.77
C LYS A 87 -2.69 6.20 11.68
N LEU A 88 -2.47 4.99 11.16
CA LEU A 88 -1.59 3.99 11.75
C LEU A 88 -0.17 4.19 11.19
N THR A 89 0.76 4.47 12.10
CA THR A 89 2.19 4.53 11.80
C THR A 89 2.73 3.14 11.47
N ASN A 90 3.91 3.06 10.83
CA ASN A 90 4.58 1.79 10.57
C ASN A 90 4.74 0.94 11.85
N ALA A 91 5.08 1.57 12.98
CA ALA A 91 5.23 0.90 14.27
C ALA A 91 3.92 0.31 14.81
N GLU A 92 2.80 1.00 14.61
CA GLU A 92 1.46 0.48 14.96
C GLU A 92 1.08 -0.68 14.01
N MET A 93 1.30 -0.51 12.71
CA MET A 93 1.00 -1.57 11.74
C MET A 93 1.80 -2.84 11.98
N LEU A 94 3.05 -2.74 12.43
CA LEU A 94 3.91 -3.89 12.76
C LEU A 94 3.33 -4.83 13.82
N GLN A 95 2.41 -4.34 14.65
CA GLN A 95 1.75 -5.15 15.67
C GLN A 95 0.62 -6.02 15.09
N ILE A 96 0.10 -5.68 13.91
CA ILE A 96 -0.96 -6.40 13.18
C ILE A 96 -0.36 -7.19 12.00
N PHE A 97 0.58 -6.56 11.31
CA PHE A 97 1.22 -6.99 10.09
C PHE A 97 2.73 -7.00 10.32
N PRO A 98 3.32 -8.12 10.77
CA PRO A 98 4.75 -8.21 10.95
C PRO A 98 5.49 -7.88 9.65
N GLU A 99 6.78 -7.54 9.77
CA GLU A 99 7.65 -7.37 8.61
C GLU A 99 7.50 -8.56 7.66
N PRO A 100 7.34 -8.31 6.34
CA PRO A 100 7.25 -9.38 5.37
C PRO A 100 8.54 -10.21 5.42
N THR A 101 8.41 -11.54 5.48
CA THR A 101 9.54 -12.47 5.37
C THR A 101 9.54 -13.10 3.97
N GLY A 102 10.62 -12.90 3.22
CA GLY A 102 10.74 -13.37 1.83
C GLY A 102 9.77 -12.65 0.88
N ASP A 103 9.19 -13.40 -0.07
CA ASP A 103 8.34 -12.84 -1.15
C ASP A 103 6.90 -12.54 -0.75
N THR A 104 6.54 -12.65 0.54
CA THR A 104 5.16 -12.41 0.98
C THR A 104 4.96 -10.92 1.26
N PRO A 105 4.19 -10.17 0.47
CA PRO A 105 3.97 -8.75 0.74
C PRO A 105 3.27 -8.56 2.09
N ARG A 106 3.63 -7.48 2.80
CA ARG A 106 2.92 -7.07 4.01
C ARG A 106 1.51 -6.66 3.61
N GLY A 107 0.49 -7.33 4.15
CA GLY A 107 -0.88 -7.01 3.77
C GLY A 107 -1.93 -8.00 4.27
N GLY A 108 -3.15 -7.81 3.79
CA GLY A 108 -4.28 -8.66 4.09
C GLY A 108 -5.62 -7.98 3.84
N GLN A 109 -6.69 -8.71 4.10
CA GLN A 109 -8.00 -8.11 4.25
C GLN A 109 -8.16 -7.56 5.67
N LEU A 110 -8.77 -6.38 5.75
CA LEU A 110 -9.05 -5.67 7.00
C LEU A 110 -10.55 -5.55 7.20
N SER A 111 -10.98 -5.72 8.45
CA SER A 111 -12.30 -5.31 8.91
C SER A 111 -12.17 -4.01 9.70
N PHE A 112 -13.05 -3.06 9.38
CA PHE A 112 -13.18 -1.76 9.99
C PHE A 112 -14.54 -1.67 10.65
N SER A 113 -14.57 -1.54 11.98
CA SER A 113 -15.79 -1.23 12.73
C SER A 113 -15.67 0.19 13.26
N VAL A 114 -16.61 1.05 12.89
CA VAL A 114 -16.56 2.48 13.23
C VAL A 114 -17.86 2.87 13.93
N SER A 115 -17.76 3.63 15.02
CA SER A 115 -18.90 4.29 15.66
C SER A 115 -18.61 5.77 15.94
N SER A 116 -19.63 6.61 15.81
CA SER A 116 -19.55 8.01 16.24
C SER A 116 -19.32 8.11 17.76
N SER A 117 -18.89 9.28 18.24
CA SER A 117 -18.59 9.51 19.67
C SER A 117 -19.79 9.27 20.60
N ASP A 118 -21.01 9.47 20.09
CA ASP A 118 -22.28 9.21 20.78
C ASP A 118 -22.87 7.81 20.46
N ASN A 119 -22.18 7.03 19.63
CA ASN A 119 -22.61 5.73 19.10
C ASN A 119 -23.94 5.72 18.33
N ALA A 120 -24.43 6.88 17.91
CA ALA A 120 -25.67 6.98 17.13
C ALA A 120 -25.49 6.51 15.68
N LEU A 121 -24.28 6.69 15.12
CA LEU A 121 -23.94 6.32 13.74
C LEU A 121 -22.86 5.25 13.76
N HIS A 122 -22.98 4.25 12.90
CA HIS A 122 -22.04 3.15 12.85
C HIS A 122 -21.88 2.54 11.45
N ALA A 123 -20.76 1.86 11.23
CA ALA A 123 -20.57 1.02 10.07
C ALA A 123 -19.58 -0.11 10.36
N VAL A 124 -19.76 -1.21 9.63
CA VAL A 124 -18.74 -2.24 9.48
C VAL A 124 -18.43 -2.35 7.99
N SER A 125 -17.15 -2.29 7.65
CA SER A 125 -16.66 -2.44 6.28
C SER A 125 -15.52 -3.43 6.25
N THR A 126 -15.44 -4.20 5.19
CA THR A 126 -14.31 -5.09 4.90
C THR A 126 -13.61 -4.59 3.64
N SER A 127 -12.28 -4.47 3.68
CA SER A 127 -11.52 -4.11 2.49
C SER A 127 -11.37 -5.29 1.54
N ALA A 128 -11.05 -4.97 0.28
CA ALA A 128 -10.30 -5.91 -0.56
C ALA A 128 -8.92 -6.20 0.07
N TYR A 129 -8.14 -7.08 -0.56
CA TYR A 129 -6.76 -7.30 -0.11
C TYR A 129 -5.96 -5.99 -0.26
N ILE A 130 -5.38 -5.51 0.83
CA ILE A 130 -4.54 -4.33 0.86
C ILE A 130 -3.08 -4.77 0.95
N ASN A 131 -2.26 -4.32 -0.01
CA ASN A 131 -0.81 -4.43 0.05
C ASN A 131 -0.24 -3.16 0.71
N MET A 132 0.48 -3.32 1.82
CA MET A 132 1.10 -2.27 2.63
C MET A 132 2.61 -2.48 2.72
N THR A 133 3.23 -2.83 1.60
CA THR A 133 4.69 -2.97 1.49
C THR A 133 5.39 -1.62 1.52
N ASP A 134 4.74 -0.57 1.02
CA ASP A 134 5.24 0.80 1.10
C ASP A 134 4.17 1.90 0.99
N GLY A 135 4.58 3.14 1.27
CA GLY A 135 3.77 4.33 1.02
C GLY A 135 2.55 4.50 1.93
N GLU A 136 1.57 5.27 1.46
CA GLU A 136 0.33 5.52 2.20
C GLU A 136 -0.85 4.79 1.55
N THR A 137 -1.52 3.95 2.34
CA THR A 137 -2.81 3.36 1.97
C THR A 137 -3.93 4.21 2.56
N TRP A 138 -5.00 4.42 1.79
CA TRP A 138 -6.18 5.18 2.22
C TRP A 138 -7.43 4.31 2.14
N GLN A 139 -8.21 4.28 3.23
CA GLN A 139 -9.51 3.64 3.32
C GLN A 139 -10.54 4.67 3.75
N TRP A 140 -11.67 4.73 3.05
CA TRP A 140 -12.81 5.57 3.41
C TRP A 140 -13.92 4.70 3.99
N ILE A 141 -14.54 5.19 5.05
CA ILE A 141 -15.66 4.53 5.73
C ILE A 141 -16.80 5.54 5.87
N ASN A 142 -17.98 5.18 5.38
CA ASN A 142 -19.19 5.97 5.56
C ASN A 142 -20.01 5.38 6.71
N ILE A 143 -20.34 6.18 7.71
CA ILE A 143 -21.22 5.79 8.81
C ILE A 143 -22.62 6.40 8.63
N GLN A 144 -23.64 5.66 9.07
CA GLN A 144 -25.05 6.03 9.00
C GLN A 144 -25.81 5.55 10.23
#